data_AF-A0A2Z3RYN1-F1
#
_entry.id   AF-A0A2Z3RYN1-F1
#
_cell.length_a   1.000
_cell.length_b   1.000
_cell.length_c   1.000
_cell.angle_alpha   90.00
_cell.angle_beta   90.00
_cell.angle_gamma   90.00
#
_symmetry.space_group_name_H-M   'P 1'
#
loop_
_entity.id
_entity.type
_entity.pdbx_description
1 polymer ?
#
loop_
_entity_poly.entity_id
_entity_poly.type
_entity_poly.pdbx_seq_one_letter_code
_entity_poly.pdbx_strand_id
1 'polypeptide(L)'
;MSTSVTRRTSVIASFFAAFAVFASAILTASPASAVGTIDQQYVGNDNGYVQMYSDMNMAQRFTSGRTGLLDRVTVNLLKNGNPGLLTAELYAAANGVPSGPVMASASVPDSAVSSSLTIAVFDFSSPASVTAGADYVLVLKSPSATSQSSLLNQLGGGMSPQIDGYFFSIGGVAPAANQVLYEFGANNWQNVNYGFRFSTFVTAVTAPSSSPSVSSSSSASSSASSSASLASTGTSVFGLLLVAGFSFVLIGVVLNLTRNRRIHSE
;
A
#
# COMPACT_ATOMS: atom_id res chain seq x y z
N MET A 1 92.61 22.71 18.95
CA MET A 1 92.37 24.11 18.51
C MET A 1 91.15 24.06 17.61
N SER A 2 89.96 24.52 18.04
CA SER A 2 89.51 25.93 18.05
C SER A 2 89.49 26.46 16.60
N THR A 3 88.41 26.88 15.94
CA THR A 3 87.21 27.68 16.29
C THR A 3 86.20 27.52 15.14
N SER A 4 84.90 27.26 15.34
CA SER A 4 83.80 28.18 15.71
C SER A 4 83.29 29.13 14.58
N VAL A 5 82.07 28.83 14.10
CA VAL A 5 80.89 29.73 13.92
C VAL A 5 80.94 30.70 12.72
N THR A 6 79.93 30.82 11.85
CA THR A 6 78.71 31.67 12.03
C THR A 6 77.86 31.58 10.73
N ARG A 7 76.66 30.96 10.74
CA ARG A 7 75.31 31.60 10.73
C ARG A 7 75.02 32.55 9.53
N ARG A 8 73.99 32.26 8.71
CA ARG A 8 72.59 32.79 8.82
C ARG A 8 71.74 32.63 7.54
N THR A 9 70.50 32.17 7.76
CA THR A 9 69.21 32.56 7.13
C THR A 9 68.97 32.26 5.64
N SER A 10 68.09 31.31 5.29
CA SER A 10 66.59 31.43 5.13
C SER A 10 66.28 31.49 3.63
N VAL A 11 65.42 30.68 2.99
CA VAL A 11 63.94 30.66 3.01
C VAL A 11 63.54 29.57 1.97
N ILE A 12 62.90 28.45 2.37
CA ILE A 12 61.49 28.05 2.09
C ILE A 12 61.09 27.88 0.60
N ALA A 13 60.44 26.73 0.32
CA ALA A 13 59.67 26.31 -0.87
C ALA A 13 60.52 25.83 -2.08
N SER A 14 60.39 24.60 -2.59
CA SER A 14 59.13 23.96 -3.02
C SER A 14 59.26 22.44 -2.99
N PHE A 15 58.44 21.79 -2.15
CA PHE A 15 58.34 20.33 -2.05
C PHE A 15 56.87 19.92 -2.20
N PHE A 16 56.25 20.23 -3.34
CA PHE A 16 54.86 19.82 -3.60
C PHE A 16 54.60 19.72 -5.10
N ALA A 17 54.56 18.50 -5.63
CA ALA A 17 53.69 18.11 -6.76
C ALA A 17 53.84 16.60 -7.04
N ALA A 18 53.40 15.75 -6.11
CA ALA A 18 53.30 14.31 -6.35
C ALA A 18 52.16 13.71 -5.52
N PHE A 19 50.92 14.11 -5.78
CA PHE A 19 49.72 13.28 -5.59
C PHE A 19 48.49 14.09 -6.04
N ALA A 20 47.95 13.83 -7.21
CA ALA A 20 46.69 14.44 -7.64
C ALA A 20 45.78 13.39 -8.29
N VAL A 21 44.92 12.86 -7.41
CA VAL A 21 43.52 12.51 -7.66
C VAL A 21 43.26 11.28 -8.55
N PHE A 22 43.31 10.11 -7.93
CA PHE A 22 42.51 8.95 -8.33
C PHE A 22 41.56 8.59 -7.18
N ALA A 23 40.63 9.50 -6.85
CA ALA A 23 39.53 9.20 -5.95
C ALA A 23 38.31 8.85 -6.82
N SER A 24 38.12 7.54 -7.02
CA SER A 24 36.94 6.98 -7.67
C SER A 24 35.68 7.60 -7.08
N ALA A 25 34.87 8.21 -7.93
CA ALA A 25 33.49 8.55 -7.60
C ALA A 25 32.77 7.25 -7.20
N ILE A 26 32.56 7.07 -5.90
CA ILE A 26 31.55 6.14 -5.40
C ILE A 26 30.23 6.79 -5.81
N LEU A 27 29.76 6.48 -7.01
CA LEU A 27 28.37 6.67 -7.40
C LEU A 27 27.56 5.88 -6.38
N THR A 28 27.00 6.57 -5.39
CA THR A 28 25.93 6.02 -4.58
C THR A 28 24.79 5.74 -5.52
N ALA A 29 24.73 4.53 -6.07
CA ALA A 29 23.57 4.05 -6.78
C ALA A 29 22.41 4.17 -5.78
N SER A 30 21.58 5.20 -5.96
CA SER A 30 20.31 5.29 -5.26
C SER A 30 19.60 3.96 -5.55
N PRO A 31 19.23 3.16 -4.54
CA PRO A 31 18.47 1.96 -4.82
C PRO A 31 17.24 2.40 -5.59
N ALA A 32 17.10 1.94 -6.83
CA ALA A 32 15.84 2.06 -7.53
C ALA A 32 14.83 1.33 -6.66
N SER A 33 13.91 2.07 -6.03
CA SER A 33 12.91 1.46 -5.16
C SER A 33 12.06 0.56 -6.05
N ALA A 34 12.29 -0.75 -5.96
CA ALA A 34 11.41 -1.71 -6.59
C ALA A 34 10.03 -1.54 -5.95
N VAL A 35 9.01 -1.37 -6.79
CA VAL A 35 7.63 -1.31 -6.32
C VAL A 35 7.32 -2.61 -5.59
N GLY A 36 6.69 -2.50 -4.43
CA GLY A 36 6.32 -3.63 -3.61
C GLY A 36 5.43 -4.64 -4.32
N THR A 37 5.23 -5.77 -3.68
CA THR A 37 4.24 -6.75 -4.14
C THR A 37 2.83 -6.31 -3.77
N ILE A 38 1.84 -6.64 -4.59
CA ILE A 38 0.42 -6.41 -4.24
C ILE A 38 0.13 -7.03 -2.86
N ASP A 39 -0.45 -6.21 -1.97
CA ASP A 39 -0.89 -6.61 -0.64
C ASP A 39 -2.41 -6.76 -0.59
N GLN A 40 -3.14 -5.66 -0.74
CA GLN A 40 -4.60 -5.66 -0.83
C GLN A 40 -5.07 -5.21 -2.20
N GLN A 41 -6.22 -5.73 -2.63
CA GLN A 41 -6.89 -5.27 -3.83
C GLN A 41 -8.40 -5.41 -3.68
N TYR A 42 -9.13 -4.46 -4.27
CA TYR A 42 -10.54 -4.59 -4.53
C TYR A 42 -10.78 -4.40 -6.03
N VAL A 43 -11.23 -5.47 -6.68
CA VAL A 43 -11.40 -5.55 -8.14
C VAL A 43 -12.85 -5.61 -8.57
N GLY A 44 -13.80 -5.26 -7.68
CA GLY A 44 -15.24 -5.45 -7.88
C GLY A 44 -15.75 -4.99 -9.26
N ASN A 45 -16.88 -5.55 -9.70
CA ASN A 45 -17.46 -5.23 -11.01
C ASN A 45 -17.78 -3.75 -11.16
N ASP A 46 -17.47 -3.17 -12.33
CA ASP A 46 -17.81 -1.78 -12.66
C ASP A 46 -19.34 -1.60 -12.63
N ASN A 47 -19.85 -1.09 -11.51
CA ASN A 47 -21.28 -0.90 -11.28
C ASN A 47 -21.69 0.59 -11.34
N GLY A 48 -20.77 1.46 -11.75
CA GLY A 48 -21.00 2.88 -11.91
C GLY A 48 -19.79 3.70 -11.46
N TYR A 49 -20.03 4.99 -11.29
CA TYR A 49 -19.05 5.94 -10.82
C TYR A 49 -19.59 6.72 -9.64
N VAL A 50 -18.69 7.09 -8.74
CA VAL A 50 -18.99 8.07 -7.71
C VAL A 50 -18.06 9.26 -7.83
N GLN A 51 -18.64 10.46 -7.77
CA GLN A 51 -17.91 11.71 -7.88
C GLN A 51 -17.35 12.12 -6.52
N MET A 52 -16.11 12.61 -6.52
CA MET A 52 -15.53 13.35 -5.39
C MET A 52 -15.68 14.85 -5.62
N TYR A 53 -15.99 15.57 -4.54
CA TYR A 53 -16.17 17.02 -4.52
C TYR A 53 -15.04 17.70 -3.72
N SER A 54 -14.83 18.99 -3.91
CA SER A 54 -13.80 19.72 -3.14
C SER A 54 -14.11 19.89 -1.66
N ASP A 55 -15.40 19.84 -1.30
CA ASP A 55 -15.92 19.95 0.06
C ASP A 55 -16.11 18.59 0.75
N MET A 56 -15.75 17.48 0.09
CA MET A 56 -15.89 16.13 0.61
C MET A 56 -14.67 15.27 0.30
N ASN A 57 -14.02 14.75 1.33
CA ASN A 57 -12.96 13.77 1.13
C ASN A 57 -13.57 12.38 0.96
N MET A 58 -13.01 11.60 0.04
CA MET A 58 -13.32 10.19 -0.12
C MET A 58 -12.24 9.38 0.55
N ALA A 59 -12.59 8.25 1.15
CA ALA A 59 -11.58 7.36 1.69
C ALA A 59 -11.93 5.89 1.50
N GLN A 60 -10.91 5.04 1.53
CA GLN A 60 -11.03 3.60 1.38
C GLN A 60 -10.32 2.93 2.54
N ARG A 61 -11.06 2.14 3.30
CA ARG A 61 -10.47 1.27 4.33
C ARG A 61 -9.82 0.06 3.68
N PHE A 62 -8.79 -0.48 4.33
CA PHE A 62 -8.28 -1.82 4.08
C PHE A 62 -7.57 -2.35 5.34
N THR A 63 -7.49 -3.67 5.47
CA THR A 63 -6.64 -4.34 6.45
C THR A 63 -5.37 -4.80 5.75
N SER A 64 -4.19 -4.39 6.23
CA SER A 64 -2.93 -4.81 5.61
C SER A 64 -2.76 -6.33 5.72
N GLY A 65 -2.43 -6.99 4.63
CA GLY A 65 -2.16 -8.43 4.61
C GLY A 65 -0.71 -8.75 4.94
N ARG A 66 0.18 -7.77 4.77
CA ARG A 66 1.63 -7.88 4.89
C ARG A 66 2.18 -6.86 5.88
N THR A 67 3.28 -7.22 6.52
CA THR A 67 4.11 -6.29 7.28
C THR A 67 5.23 -5.79 6.39
N GLY A 68 5.43 -4.49 6.32
CA GLY A 68 6.48 -3.89 5.47
C GLY A 68 6.26 -2.40 5.23
N LEU A 69 6.84 -1.90 4.15
CA LEU A 69 6.70 -0.52 3.69
C LEU A 69 5.67 -0.46 2.56
N LEU A 70 4.57 0.24 2.78
CA LEU A 70 3.59 0.54 1.75
C LEU A 70 4.10 1.69 0.90
N ASP A 71 4.48 1.39 -0.33
CA ASP A 71 5.19 2.30 -1.24
C ASP A 71 4.32 2.81 -2.39
N ARG A 72 3.29 2.06 -2.77
CA ARG A 72 2.38 2.43 -3.86
C ARG A 72 0.93 2.12 -3.53
N VAL A 73 0.06 2.98 -4.04
CA VAL A 73 -1.37 2.71 -4.18
C VAL A 73 -1.80 3.00 -5.61
N THR A 74 -2.68 2.18 -6.14
CA THR A 74 -3.34 2.43 -7.42
C THR A 74 -4.83 2.52 -7.25
N VAL A 75 -5.48 3.45 -7.94
CA VAL A 75 -6.93 3.64 -7.90
C VAL A 75 -7.47 3.77 -9.32
N ASN A 76 -8.57 3.09 -9.65
CA ASN A 76 -9.20 3.22 -10.95
C ASN A 76 -10.22 4.36 -10.94
N LEU A 77 -9.99 5.36 -11.78
CA LEU A 77 -10.83 6.54 -11.87
C LEU A 77 -10.75 7.19 -13.25
N LEU A 78 -11.66 8.11 -13.51
CA LEU A 78 -11.60 9.04 -14.62
C LEU A 78 -11.79 10.47 -14.10
N LYS A 79 -11.50 11.46 -14.95
CA LYS A 79 -11.78 12.86 -14.65
C LYS A 79 -12.76 13.49 -15.63
N ASN A 80 -13.46 14.51 -15.17
CA ASN A 80 -14.11 15.49 -16.03
C ASN A 80 -13.49 16.87 -15.80
N GLY A 81 -13.29 17.64 -16.86
CA GLY A 81 -12.70 18.98 -16.78
C GLY A 81 -11.28 18.99 -16.20
N ASN A 82 -11.02 19.98 -15.33
CA ASN A 82 -9.73 20.27 -14.72
C ASN A 82 -9.83 20.32 -13.18
N PRO A 83 -10.03 19.17 -12.51
CA PRO A 83 -10.23 19.10 -11.05
C PRO A 83 -8.98 19.46 -10.23
N GLY A 84 -7.84 19.70 -10.86
CA GLY A 84 -6.57 19.99 -10.21
C GLY A 84 -5.92 18.75 -9.58
N LEU A 85 -5.06 18.97 -8.58
CA LEU A 85 -4.26 17.91 -7.99
C LEU A 85 -5.11 16.91 -7.19
N LEU A 86 -4.97 15.61 -7.48
CA LEU A 86 -5.52 14.54 -6.66
C LEU A 86 -4.46 14.09 -5.65
N THR A 87 -4.76 14.22 -4.36
CA THR A 87 -3.84 13.83 -3.29
C THR A 87 -4.36 12.60 -2.56
N ALA A 88 -3.49 11.62 -2.34
CA ALA A 88 -3.72 10.46 -1.50
C ALA A 88 -2.90 10.57 -0.21
N GLU A 89 -3.55 10.33 0.93
CA GLU A 89 -2.94 10.34 2.26
C GLU A 89 -3.31 9.06 2.99
N LEU A 90 -2.31 8.38 3.53
CA LEU A 90 -2.49 7.17 4.31
C LEU A 90 -2.56 7.50 5.80
N TYR A 91 -3.54 6.93 6.50
CA TYR A 91 -3.72 7.06 7.94
C TYR A 91 -3.87 5.67 8.59
N ALA A 92 -3.55 5.60 9.88
CA ALA A 92 -4.00 4.50 10.71
C ALA A 92 -5.52 4.57 10.88
N ALA A 93 -6.19 3.42 10.99
CA ALA A 93 -7.63 3.39 11.26
C ALA A 93 -7.90 3.24 12.77
N ALA A 94 -8.83 4.02 13.31
CA ALA A 94 -9.44 3.79 14.61
C ALA A 94 -10.96 3.75 14.44
N ASN A 95 -11.61 2.68 14.91
CA ASN A 95 -13.06 2.48 14.72
C ASN A 95 -13.52 2.58 13.25
N GLY A 96 -12.65 2.22 12.31
CA GLY A 96 -12.95 2.24 10.88
C GLY A 96 -12.84 3.60 10.19
N VAL A 97 -12.33 4.64 10.86
CA VAL A 97 -12.11 5.98 10.29
C VAL A 97 -10.63 6.40 10.42
N PRO A 98 -10.14 7.36 9.61
CA PRO A 98 -8.78 7.89 9.73
C PRO A 98 -8.48 8.40 11.14
N SER A 99 -7.26 8.14 11.62
CA SER A 99 -6.81 8.56 12.93
C SER A 99 -5.31 8.85 12.95
N GLY A 100 -4.91 9.77 13.84
CA GLY A 100 -3.52 10.17 13.98
C GLY A 100 -2.98 11.03 12.82
N PRO A 101 -1.66 11.23 12.75
CA PRO A 101 -1.03 11.98 11.67
C PRO A 101 -1.02 11.17 10.36
N VAL A 102 -0.83 11.89 9.24
CA VAL A 102 -0.59 11.28 7.93
C VAL A 102 0.69 10.43 7.99
N MET A 103 0.59 9.16 7.60
CA MET A 103 1.70 8.21 7.58
C MET A 103 2.50 8.27 6.27
N ALA A 104 1.81 8.51 5.15
CA ALA A 104 2.42 8.72 3.83
C ALA A 104 1.48 9.58 2.96
N SER A 105 2.04 10.35 2.03
CA SER A 105 1.29 11.20 1.12
C SER A 105 1.91 11.22 -0.27
N ALA A 106 1.06 11.23 -1.30
CA ALA A 106 1.46 11.33 -2.69
C ALA A 106 0.36 12.05 -3.48
N SER A 107 0.74 12.68 -4.58
CA SER A 107 -0.21 13.41 -5.42
C SER A 107 -0.02 13.10 -6.89
N VAL A 108 -1.12 13.13 -7.62
CA VAL A 108 -1.19 12.92 -9.07
C VAL A 108 -1.81 14.16 -9.71
N PRO A 109 -1.15 14.78 -10.71
CA PRO A 109 -1.75 15.91 -11.44
C PRO A 109 -2.93 15.45 -12.29
N ASP A 110 -3.90 16.33 -12.54
CA ASP A 110 -5.06 16.02 -13.38
C ASP A 110 -4.66 15.55 -14.78
N SER A 111 -3.56 16.04 -15.33
CA SER A 111 -3.01 15.66 -16.63
C SER A 111 -2.60 14.19 -16.72
N ALA A 112 -2.35 13.51 -15.58
CA ALA A 112 -2.06 12.09 -15.54
C ALA A 112 -3.32 11.21 -15.50
N VAL A 113 -4.50 11.82 -15.36
CA VAL A 113 -5.80 11.12 -15.31
C VAL A 113 -6.57 11.39 -16.61
N SER A 114 -7.08 10.33 -17.23
CA SER A 114 -7.84 10.41 -18.48
C SER A 114 -9.32 10.70 -18.23
N SER A 115 -10.01 11.21 -19.26
CA SER A 115 -11.48 11.27 -19.29
C SER A 115 -12.12 9.89 -19.51
N SER A 116 -11.33 8.89 -19.86
CA SER A 116 -11.71 7.48 -19.84
C SER A 116 -11.13 6.80 -18.60
N LEU A 117 -11.72 5.67 -18.18
CA LEU A 117 -11.27 4.91 -17.03
C LEU A 117 -9.77 4.60 -17.14
N THR A 118 -9.00 5.06 -16.16
CA THR A 118 -7.55 4.87 -16.07
C THR A 118 -7.15 4.48 -14.65
N ILE A 119 -5.91 4.01 -14.50
CA ILE A 119 -5.32 3.70 -13.22
C ILE A 119 -4.45 4.89 -12.81
N ALA A 120 -4.86 5.62 -11.77
CA ALA A 120 -4.01 6.61 -11.13
C ALA A 120 -3.02 5.90 -10.20
N VAL A 121 -1.75 6.27 -10.27
CA VAL A 121 -0.66 5.67 -9.50
C VAL A 121 -0.13 6.69 -8.50
N PHE A 122 -0.21 6.35 -7.22
CA PHE A 122 0.31 7.14 -6.11
C PHE A 122 1.55 6.44 -5.56
N ASP A 123 2.73 6.94 -5.96
CA ASP A 123 4.02 6.49 -5.43
C ASP A 123 4.42 7.35 -4.23
N PHE A 124 4.55 6.73 -3.06
CA PHE A 124 4.95 7.41 -1.83
C PHE A 124 6.47 7.56 -1.77
N SER A 125 6.96 8.79 -1.85
CA SER A 125 8.39 9.11 -1.72
C SER A 125 8.95 8.78 -0.33
N SER A 126 8.09 8.77 0.68
CA SER A 126 8.35 8.28 2.03
C SER A 126 7.34 7.18 2.36
N PRO A 127 7.65 5.90 2.04
CA PRO A 127 6.77 4.78 2.31
C PRO A 127 6.39 4.64 3.80
N ALA A 128 5.13 4.30 4.07
CA ALA A 128 4.64 4.10 5.44
C ALA A 128 4.89 2.67 5.91
N SER A 129 5.31 2.49 7.16
CA SER A 129 5.34 1.16 7.78
C SER A 129 3.93 0.67 8.08
N VAL A 130 3.57 -0.48 7.51
CA VAL A 130 2.30 -1.16 7.75
C VAL A 130 2.54 -2.52 8.40
N THR A 131 1.57 -2.98 9.19
CA THR A 131 1.64 -4.25 9.92
C THR A 131 0.50 -5.15 9.47
N ALA A 132 0.80 -6.42 9.16
CA ALA A 132 -0.22 -7.39 8.81
C ALA A 132 -1.30 -7.49 9.90
N GLY A 133 -2.57 -7.48 9.50
CA GLY A 133 -3.73 -7.51 10.38
C GLY A 133 -4.15 -6.16 10.97
N ALA A 134 -3.37 -5.09 10.77
CA ALA A 134 -3.76 -3.75 11.17
C ALA A 134 -4.61 -3.06 10.09
N ASP A 135 -5.54 -2.21 10.52
CA ASP A 135 -6.43 -1.46 9.64
C ASP A 135 -5.88 -0.07 9.31
N TYR A 136 -6.04 0.32 8.05
CA TYR A 136 -5.60 1.59 7.52
C TYR A 136 -6.72 2.24 6.69
N VAL A 137 -6.60 3.54 6.50
CA VAL A 137 -7.51 4.31 5.65
C VAL A 137 -6.70 5.16 4.67
N LEU A 138 -7.00 4.99 3.38
CA LEU A 138 -6.50 5.84 2.31
C LEU A 138 -7.50 6.97 2.07
N VAL A 139 -7.14 8.21 2.39
CA VAL A 139 -7.95 9.40 2.14
C VAL A 139 -7.52 10.06 0.83
N LEU A 140 -8.49 10.41 -0.01
CA LEU A 140 -8.34 11.08 -1.29
C LEU A 140 -8.96 12.48 -1.21
N LYS A 141 -8.23 13.46 -1.74
CA LYS A 141 -8.59 14.88 -1.67
C LYS A 141 -8.35 15.55 -3.02
N SER A 142 -9.27 16.44 -3.41
CA SER A 142 -9.13 17.30 -4.61
C SER A 142 -9.72 18.68 -4.35
N PRO A 143 -8.98 19.59 -3.68
CA PRO A 143 -9.52 20.87 -3.21
C PRO A 143 -9.94 21.81 -4.35
N SER A 144 -9.45 21.59 -5.57
CA SER A 144 -9.80 22.37 -6.76
C SER A 144 -10.97 21.80 -7.57
N ALA A 145 -11.57 20.68 -7.15
CA ALA A 145 -12.77 20.14 -7.78
C ALA A 145 -13.98 21.05 -7.55
N THR A 146 -15.04 20.84 -8.32
CA THR A 146 -16.33 21.49 -8.08
C THR A 146 -16.91 21.04 -6.73
N SER A 147 -17.39 21.98 -5.92
CA SER A 147 -18.07 21.67 -4.65
C SER A 147 -19.47 21.11 -4.92
N GLN A 148 -19.98 20.28 -4.02
CA GLN A 148 -21.33 19.72 -4.15
C GLN A 148 -22.39 20.85 -4.13
N SER A 149 -22.19 21.83 -3.27
CA SER A 149 -23.06 23.02 -3.18
C SER A 149 -23.14 23.81 -4.49
N SER A 150 -22.01 24.01 -5.18
CA SER A 150 -21.98 24.68 -6.49
C SER A 150 -22.73 23.89 -7.54
N LEU A 151 -22.55 22.56 -7.58
CA LEU A 151 -23.25 21.68 -8.53
C LEU A 151 -24.78 21.77 -8.34
N LEU A 152 -25.27 21.69 -7.10
CA LEU A 152 -26.70 21.77 -6.80
C LEU A 152 -27.28 23.13 -7.20
N ASN A 153 -26.55 24.22 -6.99
CA ASN A 153 -26.98 25.56 -7.40
C ASN A 153 -27.08 25.69 -8.93
N GLN A 154 -26.12 25.13 -9.67
CA GLN A 154 -26.14 25.14 -11.14
C GLN A 154 -27.35 24.38 -11.71
N LEU A 155 -27.63 23.20 -11.16
CA LEU A 155 -28.79 22.38 -11.54
C LEU A 155 -30.12 23.07 -11.19
N GLY A 156 -30.22 23.66 -10.00
CA GLY A 156 -31.41 24.41 -9.57
C GLY A 156 -31.66 25.68 -10.39
N GLY A 157 -30.60 26.28 -10.95
CA GLY A 157 -30.67 27.46 -11.81
C GLY A 157 -30.97 27.17 -13.29
N GLY A 158 -31.17 25.90 -13.69
CA GLY A 158 -31.42 25.52 -15.09
C GLY A 158 -30.21 25.66 -16.01
N MET A 159 -29.00 25.75 -15.45
CA MET A 159 -27.75 25.79 -16.22
C MET A 159 -27.28 24.37 -16.56
N SER A 160 -26.60 24.21 -17.70
CA SER A 160 -25.82 23.00 -17.93
C SER A 160 -24.62 23.00 -16.97
N PRO A 161 -24.53 22.04 -16.03
CA PRO A 161 -23.49 22.09 -15.01
C PRO A 161 -22.10 21.92 -15.64
N GLN A 162 -21.17 22.80 -15.27
CA GLN A 162 -19.75 22.59 -15.51
C GLN A 162 -19.19 21.84 -14.30
N ILE A 163 -18.62 20.65 -14.54
CA ILE A 163 -18.17 19.75 -13.48
C ILE A 163 -16.69 19.46 -13.67
N ASP A 164 -15.87 20.03 -12.80
CA ASP A 164 -14.49 19.62 -12.62
C ASP A 164 -14.43 18.60 -11.49
N GLY A 165 -14.15 17.32 -11.79
CA GLY A 165 -14.21 16.29 -10.77
C GLY A 165 -13.52 14.98 -11.14
N TYR A 166 -13.18 14.22 -10.10
CA TYR A 166 -12.73 12.83 -10.22
C TYR A 166 -13.89 11.87 -9.96
N PHE A 167 -13.96 10.82 -10.77
CA PHE A 167 -15.02 9.81 -10.77
C PHE A 167 -14.39 8.45 -10.53
N PHE A 168 -14.64 7.88 -9.37
CA PHE A 168 -14.08 6.62 -8.94
C PHE A 168 -14.96 5.48 -9.42
N SER A 169 -14.36 4.49 -10.09
CA SER A 169 -15.13 3.29 -10.43
C SER A 169 -15.44 2.52 -9.16
N ILE A 170 -16.73 2.30 -8.92
CA ILE A 170 -17.22 1.56 -7.77
C ILE A 170 -17.44 0.10 -8.14
N GLY A 171 -16.94 -0.78 -7.26
CA GLY A 171 -17.42 -2.15 -7.20
C GLY A 171 -18.84 -2.19 -6.64
N GLY A 172 -19.55 -3.30 -6.79
CA GLY A 172 -20.78 -3.57 -6.05
C GLY A 172 -20.57 -3.55 -4.52
N VAL A 173 -21.47 -4.22 -3.79
CA VAL A 173 -21.39 -4.28 -2.32
C VAL A 173 -20.01 -4.78 -1.88
N ALA A 174 -19.26 -3.93 -1.19
CA ALA A 174 -17.91 -4.23 -0.74
C ALA A 174 -17.93 -4.88 0.66
N PRO A 175 -17.00 -5.81 0.95
CA PRO A 175 -16.82 -6.28 2.32
C PRO A 175 -16.46 -5.10 3.23
N ALA A 176 -16.81 -5.18 4.52
CA ALA A 176 -16.62 -4.08 5.48
C ALA A 176 -15.19 -3.51 5.52
N ALA A 177 -14.19 -4.38 5.31
CA ALA A 177 -12.78 -3.98 5.23
C ALA A 177 -12.48 -3.07 4.03
N ASN A 178 -13.28 -3.13 2.96
CA ASN A 178 -13.11 -2.41 1.70
C ASN A 178 -14.25 -1.43 1.41
N GLN A 179 -15.00 -1.00 2.42
CA GLN A 179 -16.01 0.03 2.24
C GLN A 179 -15.38 1.42 2.14
N VAL A 180 -16.01 2.28 1.35
CA VAL A 180 -15.66 3.69 1.22
C VAL A 180 -16.23 4.48 2.40
N LEU A 181 -15.52 5.55 2.75
CA LEU A 181 -15.96 6.54 3.71
C LEU A 181 -16.04 7.90 3.04
N TYR A 182 -17.06 8.68 3.37
CA TYR A 182 -17.16 10.09 2.99
C TYR A 182 -16.99 10.97 4.21
N GLU A 183 -16.17 12.00 4.07
CA GLU A 183 -16.07 13.06 5.06
C GLU A 183 -16.99 14.21 4.67
N PHE A 184 -18.08 14.39 5.43
CA PHE A 184 -19.03 15.49 5.27
C PHE A 184 -18.77 16.58 6.31
N GLY A 185 -17.88 17.52 5.99
CA GLY A 185 -17.33 18.45 6.98
C GLY A 185 -16.27 17.78 7.87
N ALA A 186 -15.45 18.60 8.52
CA ALA A 186 -14.24 18.13 9.19
C ALA A 186 -14.51 17.02 10.23
N ASN A 187 -13.85 15.88 10.04
CA ASN A 187 -13.88 14.69 10.88
C ASN A 187 -15.23 13.97 11.01
N ASN A 188 -16.20 14.23 10.12
CA ASN A 188 -17.47 13.54 10.10
C ASN A 188 -17.50 12.47 9.00
N TRP A 189 -17.00 11.28 9.35
CA TRP A 189 -16.88 10.15 8.45
C TRP A 189 -18.13 9.28 8.45
N GLN A 190 -18.67 9.04 7.26
CA GLN A 190 -19.84 8.19 7.04
C GLN A 190 -19.45 7.01 6.16
N ASN A 191 -19.83 5.80 6.57
CA ASN A 191 -19.56 4.58 5.82
C ASN A 191 -20.61 4.37 4.72
N VAL A 192 -20.15 3.97 3.55
CA VAL A 192 -21.00 3.52 2.45
C VAL A 192 -20.64 2.09 2.05
N ASN A 193 -21.65 1.29 1.73
CA ASN A 193 -21.49 -0.16 1.54
C ASN A 193 -20.86 -0.56 0.18
N TYR A 194 -20.15 0.34 -0.49
CA TYR A 194 -19.43 0.09 -1.74
C TYR A 194 -17.96 0.45 -1.58
N GLY A 195 -17.11 -0.12 -2.44
CA GLY A 195 -15.68 0.12 -2.49
C GLY A 195 -15.30 0.70 -3.85
N PHE A 196 -14.28 1.56 -3.94
CA PHE A 196 -13.71 1.87 -5.25
C PHE A 196 -12.60 0.89 -5.58
N ARG A 197 -12.35 0.66 -6.88
CA ARG A 197 -11.31 -0.27 -7.30
C ARG A 197 -9.93 0.27 -6.96
N PHE A 198 -9.19 -0.46 -6.13
CA PHE A 198 -7.86 -0.05 -5.67
C PHE A 198 -6.92 -1.24 -5.50
N SER A 199 -5.63 -0.95 -5.39
CA SER A 199 -4.62 -1.91 -4.94
C SER A 199 -3.55 -1.21 -4.11
N THR A 200 -3.03 -1.90 -3.11
CA THR A 200 -1.90 -1.47 -2.29
C THR A 200 -0.69 -2.36 -2.58
N PHE A 201 0.50 -1.79 -2.49
CA PHE A 201 1.76 -2.50 -2.72
C PHE A 201 2.63 -2.32 -1.49
N VAL A 202 3.18 -3.44 -1.00
CA VAL A 202 4.01 -3.47 0.21
C VAL A 202 5.33 -4.16 -0.12
N THR A 203 6.42 -3.45 0.16
CA THR A 203 7.79 -3.96 0.12
C THR A 203 8.13 -4.53 1.50
N ALA A 204 8.51 -5.81 1.55
CA ALA A 204 8.90 -6.45 2.80
C ALA A 204 10.19 -5.83 3.35
N VAL A 205 10.21 -5.53 4.66
CA VAL A 205 11.45 -5.15 5.35
C VAL A 205 12.14 -6.43 5.79
N THR A 206 13.14 -6.86 5.03
CA THR A 206 13.97 -8.02 5.43
C THR A 206 14.70 -7.65 6.71
N ALA A 207 14.39 -8.31 7.82
CA ALA A 207 15.24 -8.22 9.00
C ALA A 207 16.64 -8.75 8.64
N PRO A 208 17.74 -8.14 9.10
CA PRO A 208 19.05 -8.76 8.94
C PRO A 208 19.03 -10.12 9.62
N SER A 209 19.28 -11.19 8.87
CA SER A 209 19.38 -12.53 9.41
C SER A 209 20.53 -12.57 10.41
N SER A 210 20.24 -12.60 11.70
CA SER A 210 21.20 -13.07 12.70
C SER A 210 21.45 -14.55 12.39
N SER A 211 22.58 -14.84 11.73
CA SER A 211 23.08 -16.21 11.67
C SER A 211 23.29 -16.71 13.10
N PRO A 212 22.78 -17.89 13.49
CA PRO A 212 23.14 -18.47 14.77
C PRO A 212 24.59 -18.96 14.68
N SER A 213 25.53 -18.20 15.22
CA SER A 213 26.88 -18.70 15.51
C SER A 213 26.78 -19.65 16.72
N VAL A 214 26.49 -20.91 16.44
CA VAL A 214 26.69 -22.01 17.40
C VAL A 214 28.18 -22.29 17.52
N SER A 215 28.85 -21.61 18.44
CA SER A 215 30.17 -22.02 18.92
C SER A 215 29.99 -23.24 19.83
N SER A 216 30.29 -24.42 19.31
CA SER A 216 30.43 -25.63 20.10
C SER A 216 31.72 -25.58 20.92
N SER A 217 31.63 -25.32 22.23
CA SER A 217 32.69 -25.65 23.19
C SER A 217 32.23 -26.80 24.08
N SER A 218 32.85 -27.95 23.85
CA SER A 218 32.74 -29.14 24.68
C SER A 218 33.51 -28.96 25.99
N SER A 219 32.83 -29.05 27.13
CA SER A 219 33.47 -29.45 28.40
C SER A 219 32.52 -30.35 29.18
N ALA A 220 32.89 -31.62 29.22
CA ALA A 220 32.29 -32.62 30.09
C ALA A 220 32.93 -32.55 31.48
N SER A 221 32.12 -32.48 32.53
CA SER A 221 32.37 -33.19 33.79
C SER A 221 31.10 -33.30 34.64
N SER A 222 30.86 -34.53 35.07
CA SER A 222 29.79 -35.12 35.89
C SER A 222 29.63 -34.50 37.29
N SER A 223 28.47 -34.51 37.96
CA SER A 223 27.86 -35.72 38.56
C SER A 223 26.61 -35.40 39.41
N ALA A 224 25.75 -36.44 39.55
CA ALA A 224 24.74 -36.72 40.60
C ALA A 224 23.48 -35.83 40.70
N SER A 225 22.31 -36.21 40.14
CA SER A 225 21.35 -37.28 40.52
C SER A 225 20.32 -36.88 41.59
N SER A 226 19.05 -36.67 41.19
CA SER A 226 17.86 -37.32 41.78
C SER A 226 16.59 -37.07 40.94
N SER A 227 16.02 -38.16 40.39
CA SER A 227 14.59 -38.56 40.27
C SER A 227 13.49 -37.49 40.45
N ALA A 228 12.36 -37.42 39.73
CA ALA A 228 11.56 -38.29 38.84
C ALA A 228 10.61 -37.34 38.05
N SER A 229 9.95 -37.65 36.92
CA SER A 229 9.10 -38.81 36.63
C SER A 229 8.70 -38.90 35.14
N LEU A 230 8.74 -40.13 34.62
CA LEU A 230 7.85 -40.83 33.67
C LEU A 230 7.10 -39.97 32.61
N ALA A 231 7.58 -39.92 31.37
CA ALA A 231 7.31 -40.87 30.28
C ALA A 231 5.94 -40.66 29.57
N SER A 232 6.01 -40.16 28.33
CA SER A 232 5.09 -40.51 27.25
C SER A 232 5.87 -40.65 25.95
N THR A 233 6.29 -41.88 25.70
CA THR A 233 6.75 -42.45 24.45
C THR A 233 5.71 -42.25 23.34
N GLY A 234 6.18 -42.02 22.10
CA GLY A 234 5.37 -42.40 20.94
C GLY A 234 5.50 -41.52 19.69
N THR A 235 6.64 -41.65 19.01
CA THR A 235 6.76 -41.82 17.55
C THR A 235 6.02 -40.86 16.59
N SER A 236 6.84 -40.05 15.93
CA SER A 236 6.65 -39.40 14.64
C SER A 236 6.18 -40.36 13.53
N VAL A 237 5.21 -39.99 12.69
CA VAL A 237 5.19 -40.31 11.23
C VAL A 237 4.32 -39.30 10.47
N PHE A 238 4.82 -38.89 9.30
CA PHE A 238 4.14 -38.21 8.19
C PHE A 238 2.76 -38.81 7.86
N GLY A 239 1.75 -37.96 7.63
CA GLY A 239 0.40 -38.36 7.23
C GLY A 239 -0.17 -37.44 6.15
N LEU A 240 0.08 -37.83 4.92
CA LEU A 240 -0.44 -37.37 3.64
C LEU A 240 -1.91 -36.91 3.66
N LEU A 241 -2.17 -35.69 3.15
CA LEU A 241 -3.50 -35.15 2.87
C LEU A 241 -3.89 -35.48 1.42
N LEU A 242 -4.85 -36.39 1.18
CA LEU A 242 -5.55 -36.45 -0.10
C LEU A 242 -6.94 -37.14 -0.01
N VAL A 243 -7.97 -36.31 -0.27
CA VAL A 243 -9.21 -36.55 -1.06
C VAL A 243 -10.25 -37.56 -0.57
N ALA A 244 -11.45 -37.05 -0.25
CA ALA A 244 -12.69 -37.16 -1.05
C ALA A 244 -13.92 -36.92 -0.16
N GLY A 245 -14.92 -36.18 -0.65
CA GLY A 245 -16.23 -36.17 0.00
C GLY A 245 -17.12 -34.99 -0.34
N PHE A 246 -17.46 -34.78 -1.62
CA PHE A 246 -18.66 -34.04 -1.98
C PHE A 246 -19.88 -34.84 -1.53
N SER A 247 -20.78 -34.24 -0.75
CA SER A 247 -22.21 -34.53 -0.80
C SER A 247 -23.03 -33.32 -0.39
N PHE A 248 -23.91 -32.99 -1.32
CA PHE A 248 -25.02 -32.04 -1.32
C PHE A 248 -26.05 -32.30 -0.21
N VAL A 249 -27.04 -31.38 -0.11
CA VAL A 249 -28.48 -31.53 0.31
C VAL A 249 -28.84 -30.48 1.41
N LEU A 250 -29.89 -29.61 1.40
CA LEU A 250 -31.20 -29.46 0.71
C LEU A 250 -31.81 -28.07 1.13
N ILE A 251 -32.40 -27.20 0.28
CA ILE A 251 -33.85 -26.92 -0.02
C ILE A 251 -33.95 -25.40 -0.30
N GLY A 252 -34.67 -24.82 -1.27
CA GLY A 252 -35.52 -25.33 -2.35
C GLY A 252 -36.28 -24.16 -2.99
N VAL A 253 -36.44 -24.18 -4.32
CA VAL A 253 -37.64 -23.68 -5.04
C VAL A 253 -37.81 -24.58 -6.27
N VAL A 254 -39.03 -25.08 -6.44
CA VAL A 254 -39.48 -26.07 -7.43
C VAL A 254 -40.31 -25.38 -8.53
N LEU A 255 -40.38 -26.03 -9.71
CA LEU A 255 -41.27 -25.90 -10.89
C LEU A 255 -40.60 -25.33 -12.15
N ASN A 256 -40.14 -26.17 -13.12
CA ASN A 256 -40.88 -27.00 -14.09
C ASN A 256 -41.40 -26.20 -15.30
N LEU A 257 -40.71 -26.27 -16.45
CA LEU A 257 -41.18 -27.04 -17.63
C LEU A 257 -40.18 -26.98 -18.79
N THR A 258 -39.84 -28.16 -19.27
CA THR A 258 -39.05 -28.46 -20.46
C THR A 258 -39.77 -28.06 -21.74
N ARG A 259 -39.09 -27.40 -22.68
CA ARG A 259 -39.30 -27.68 -24.11
C ARG A 259 -37.98 -27.64 -24.87
N ASN A 260 -37.47 -28.85 -25.10
CA ASN A 260 -36.27 -29.16 -25.86
C ASN A 260 -36.64 -29.27 -27.35
N ARG A 261 -35.88 -28.63 -28.25
CA ARG A 261 -35.21 -29.29 -29.39
C ARG A 261 -34.49 -28.28 -30.29
N ARG A 262 -33.18 -28.50 -30.41
CA ARG A 262 -32.31 -28.01 -31.48
C ARG A 262 -32.56 -28.75 -32.80
N ILE A 263 -32.54 -27.98 -33.90
CA ILE A 263 -31.90 -28.21 -35.21
C ILE A 263 -32.38 -29.40 -36.07
N HIS A 264 -32.81 -29.11 -37.30
CA HIS A 264 -32.34 -29.78 -38.53
C HIS A 264 -32.28 -28.77 -39.69
N SER A 265 -31.21 -28.90 -40.47
CA SER A 265 -30.90 -28.29 -41.75
C SER A 265 -31.82 -28.78 -42.88
N GLU A 266 -32.28 -27.84 -43.71
CA GLU A 266 -32.20 -27.81 -45.19
C GLU A 266 -32.55 -26.39 -45.67
#